data_AF-A0A2R5EPT3-F1
#
_entry.id   AF-A0A2R5EPT3-F1
#
_cell.length_a   1.000
_cell.length_b   1.000
_cell.length_c   1.000
_cell.angle_alpha   90.00
_cell.angle_beta   90.00
_cell.angle_gamma   90.00
#
_symmetry.space_group_name_H-M   'P 1'
#
loop_
_entity.id
_entity.type
_entity.pdbx_description
1 polymer ?
#
loop_
_entity_poly.entity_id
_entity_poly.type
_entity_poly.pdbx_seq_one_letter_code
_entity_poly.pdbx_strand_id
1 'polypeptide(L)'
;MGDGVVTRSIEVIEKVQRARRIYRLVALLGSSTALIVMVVIMIALLILLTLLPFIIFGKEEDMAYSPATSSWGWMEPSYIDTDGSAYAWPTPTIARITSYFGRRDIGEGAEIHKGIDMADGAENTELQPIYAMAAGKVMIAGAAVGYGQVVRLEHDGELVSIYGHLDWRMEVKVGDIVAKGQRIGRIGAGKVGRSTGPHLHFEVRKRGVAVNPLDYVKPPGSEPNVPLELSYRPLKTEAVMRYLVSKKSALADPDILAMIDKAGKAQNVDPHFLIAITGQEQSFVPSNKKHATLIIRNPWNVFGCWCSGRGADLTTEESALIAAKTIVKLSQSRPAKVDPVYWLVSRENPHGYYAEHTGWWIGVKKFYRVLLEAEGG
;
A
#
# COMPACT_ATOMS: atom_id res chain seq x y z
N MET A 1 4.75 80.04 -52.57
CA MET A 1 5.56 78.86 -52.94
C MET A 1 6.42 78.28 -51.80
N GLY A 2 6.45 78.87 -50.59
CA GLY A 2 7.34 78.44 -49.50
C GLY A 2 6.84 77.28 -48.63
N ASP A 3 5.53 77.19 -48.35
CA ASP A 3 5.02 76.27 -47.31
C ASP A 3 5.10 74.79 -47.68
N GLY A 4 4.85 74.44 -48.95
CA GLY A 4 4.88 73.03 -49.40
C GLY A 4 6.27 72.39 -49.40
N VAL A 5 7.35 73.18 -49.46
CA VAL A 5 8.72 72.68 -49.37
C VAL A 5 9.08 72.36 -47.92
N VAL A 6 8.68 73.23 -46.98
CA VAL A 6 8.95 73.05 -45.55
C VAL A 6 8.22 71.82 -45.00
N THR A 7 6.94 71.60 -45.36
CA THR A 7 6.18 70.43 -44.91
C THR A 7 6.79 69.12 -45.43
N ARG A 8 7.25 69.10 -46.69
CA ARG A 8 7.89 67.93 -47.29
C ARG A 8 9.25 67.62 -46.65
N SER A 9 10.00 68.66 -46.28
CA SER A 9 11.26 68.51 -45.53
C SER A 9 11.05 67.95 -44.12
N ILE A 10 10.01 68.41 -43.40
CA ILE A 10 9.68 67.89 -42.07
C ILE A 10 9.28 66.42 -42.12
N GLU A 11 8.44 66.03 -43.09
CA GLU A 11 8.00 64.64 -43.24
C GLU A 11 9.17 63.69 -43.57
N VAL A 12 10.11 64.15 -44.39
CA VAL A 12 11.35 63.41 -44.70
C VAL A 12 12.23 63.27 -43.45
N ILE A 13 12.38 64.34 -42.66
CA ILE A 13 13.14 64.30 -41.41
C ILE A 13 12.51 63.32 -40.42
N GLU A 14 11.19 63.31 -40.25
CA GLU A 14 10.51 62.36 -39.38
C GLU A 14 10.67 60.91 -39.84
N LYS A 15 10.55 60.64 -41.16
CA LYS A 15 10.79 59.29 -41.71
C LYS A 15 12.23 58.83 -41.46
N VAL A 16 13.21 59.71 -41.65
CA VAL A 16 14.63 59.40 -41.39
C VAL A 16 14.90 59.18 -39.91
N GLN A 17 14.31 59.98 -39.02
CA GLN A 17 14.44 59.79 -37.57
C GLN A 17 13.78 58.49 -37.11
N ARG A 18 12.62 58.13 -37.66
CA ARG A 18 11.93 56.86 -37.37
C ARG A 18 12.76 55.66 -37.84
N ALA A 19 13.29 55.71 -39.06
CA ALA A 19 14.18 54.68 -39.59
C ALA A 19 15.45 54.54 -38.74
N ARG A 20 16.05 55.64 -38.28
CA ARG A 20 17.22 55.61 -37.38
C ARG A 20 16.90 55.01 -36.00
N ARG A 21 15.71 55.26 -35.44
CA ARG A 21 15.30 54.61 -34.17
C ARG A 21 15.14 53.10 -34.35
N ILE A 22 14.50 52.67 -35.43
CA ILE A 22 14.34 51.25 -35.74
C ILE A 22 15.71 50.59 -35.94
N TYR A 23 16.60 51.22 -36.71
CA TYR A 23 17.95 50.70 -36.94
C TYR A 23 18.77 50.59 -35.64
N ARG A 24 18.67 51.56 -34.73
CA ARG A 24 19.33 51.49 -33.41
C ARG A 24 18.78 50.36 -32.53
N LEU A 25 17.46 50.11 -32.55
CA LEU A 25 16.85 49.00 -31.81
C LEU A 25 17.26 47.65 -32.39
N VAL A 26 17.31 47.52 -33.71
CA VAL A 26 17.78 46.30 -34.39
C VAL A 26 19.28 46.06 -34.15
N ALA A 27 20.10 47.11 -34.17
CA ALA A 27 21.53 47.03 -33.86
C ALA A 27 21.80 46.66 -32.40
N LEU A 28 20.93 47.09 -31.46
CA LEU A 28 20.98 46.66 -30.06
C LEU A 28 20.68 45.16 -29.91
N LEU A 29 19.71 44.62 -30.66
CA LEU A 29 19.40 43.18 -30.66
C LEU A 29 20.53 42.33 -31.28
N GLY A 30 21.28 42.87 -32.24
CA GLY A 30 22.46 42.24 -32.83
C GLY A 30 23.78 42.53 -32.11
N SER A 31 23.76 43.30 -31.02
CA SER A 31 24.96 43.61 -30.27
C SER A 31 25.44 42.38 -29.50
N SER A 32 26.76 42.18 -29.43
CA SER A 32 27.36 41.07 -28.69
C SER A 32 26.89 41.03 -27.23
N THR A 33 26.57 42.19 -26.65
CA THR A 33 26.02 42.30 -25.28
C THR A 33 24.59 41.76 -25.18
N ALA A 34 23.70 42.05 -26.12
CA ALA A 34 22.34 41.48 -26.12
C ALA A 34 22.35 39.96 -26.33
N LEU A 35 23.25 39.46 -27.17
CA LEU A 35 23.43 38.02 -27.36
C LEU A 35 23.92 37.33 -26.08
N ILE A 36 24.91 37.93 -25.39
CA ILE A 36 25.42 37.43 -24.11
C ILE A 36 24.30 37.41 -23.05
N VAL A 37 23.49 38.46 -22.96
CA VAL A 37 22.36 38.52 -22.01
C VAL A 37 21.33 37.43 -22.30
N MET A 38 20.98 37.20 -23.58
CA MET A 38 20.07 36.10 -23.94
C MET A 38 20.65 34.73 -23.58
N VAL A 39 21.93 34.49 -23.84
CA VAL A 39 22.60 33.23 -23.51
C VAL A 39 22.64 33.01 -21.99
N VAL A 40 22.94 34.05 -21.21
CA VAL A 40 22.92 33.98 -19.74
C VAL A 40 21.52 33.68 -19.21
N ILE A 41 20.47 34.32 -19.76
CA ILE A 41 19.07 34.03 -19.40
C ILE A 41 18.70 32.59 -19.76
N MET A 42 19.08 32.12 -20.94
CA MET A 42 18.84 30.73 -21.35
C MET A 42 19.54 29.73 -20.43
N ILE A 43 20.80 29.97 -20.07
CA ILE A 43 21.55 29.12 -19.14
C ILE A 43 20.90 29.16 -17.75
N ALA A 44 20.50 30.33 -17.26
CA ALA A 44 19.81 30.47 -15.97
C ALA A 44 18.45 29.74 -15.97
N LEU A 45 17.68 29.82 -17.05
CA LEU A 45 16.42 29.08 -17.20
C LEU A 45 16.66 27.57 -17.30
N LEU A 46 17.72 27.14 -18.00
CA LEU A 46 18.08 25.72 -18.09
C LEU A 46 18.51 25.18 -16.73
N ILE A 47 19.33 25.93 -15.98
CA ILE A 47 19.71 25.61 -14.60
C ILE A 47 18.49 25.58 -13.68
N LEU A 48 17.58 26.55 -13.81
CA LEU A 48 16.35 26.58 -13.02
C LEU A 48 15.45 25.37 -13.34
N LEU A 49 15.33 25.00 -14.61
CA LEU A 49 14.55 23.85 -15.05
C LEU A 49 15.15 22.52 -14.56
N THR A 50 16.49 22.40 -14.54
CA THR A 50 17.17 21.20 -14.04
C THR A 50 17.19 21.12 -12.50
N LEU A 51 17.15 22.26 -11.80
CA LEU A 51 17.06 22.32 -10.35
C LEU A 51 15.61 22.28 -9.83
N LEU A 52 14.61 22.60 -10.65
CA LEU A 52 13.19 22.58 -10.28
C LEU A 52 12.76 21.26 -9.63
N PRO A 53 13.15 20.07 -10.16
CA PRO A 53 12.85 18.80 -9.52
C PRO A 53 13.47 18.68 -8.13
N PHE A 54 14.71 19.16 -7.92
CA PHE A 54 15.35 19.14 -6.61
C PHE A 54 14.67 20.08 -5.60
N ILE A 55 14.20 21.24 -6.05
CA ILE A 55 13.52 22.23 -5.20
C ILE A 55 12.10 21.78 -4.84
N ILE A 56 11.38 21.14 -5.76
CA ILE A 56 10.00 20.69 -5.56
C ILE A 56 9.94 19.36 -4.81
N PHE A 57 10.86 18.43 -5.08
CA PHE A 57 10.80 17.07 -4.55
C PHE A 57 11.77 16.79 -3.39
N GLY A 58 12.62 17.76 -3.03
CA GLY A 58 13.62 17.64 -1.96
C GLY A 58 14.79 16.72 -2.34
N LYS A 59 15.91 16.83 -1.62
CA LYS A 59 16.97 15.82 -1.69
C LYS A 59 16.41 14.49 -1.19
N GLU A 60 16.67 13.43 -1.94
CA GLU A 60 16.34 12.03 -1.61
C GLU A 60 16.93 11.57 -0.25
N GLU A 61 17.90 12.34 0.25
CA GLU A 61 18.66 12.17 1.50
C GLU A 61 17.91 12.68 2.76
N ASP A 62 16.91 13.55 2.62
CA ASP A 62 16.20 14.19 3.76
C ASP A 62 14.93 13.42 4.21
N MET A 63 14.60 12.29 3.58
CA MET A 63 13.45 11.47 3.96
C MET A 63 13.90 10.19 4.67
N ALA A 64 13.96 10.28 6.00
CA ALA A 64 14.49 9.26 6.89
C ALA A 64 13.87 7.87 6.66
N TYR A 65 14.73 6.90 6.39
CA TYR A 65 14.47 5.51 6.76
C TYR A 65 14.49 5.44 8.29
N SER A 66 13.37 5.09 8.91
CA SER A 66 13.33 4.77 10.34
C SER A 66 13.44 3.25 10.52
N PRO A 67 14.61 2.72 10.94
CA PRO A 67 14.63 1.38 11.51
C PRO A 67 13.95 1.51 12.88
N ALA A 68 12.64 1.22 12.92
CA ALA A 68 11.77 1.17 14.10
C ALA A 68 12.49 1.41 15.44
N THR A 69 12.75 2.67 15.77
CA THR A 69 13.27 3.07 17.08
C THR A 69 12.59 4.38 17.50
N SER A 70 11.36 4.26 17.99
CA SER A 70 10.86 5.04 19.13
C SER A 70 9.45 4.60 19.53
N SER A 71 9.30 4.29 20.82
CA SER A 71 8.08 4.29 21.65
C SER A 71 6.73 3.97 20.96
N TRP A 72 6.27 2.73 21.13
CA TRP A 72 4.84 2.35 21.25
C TRP A 72 3.83 2.94 20.25
N GLY A 73 4.22 3.07 18.98
CA GLY A 73 3.30 3.45 17.88
C GLY A 73 3.50 2.55 16.68
N TRP A 74 2.99 1.32 16.74
CA TRP A 74 2.91 0.44 15.57
C TRP A 74 2.05 1.13 14.50
N MET A 75 2.58 1.33 13.28
CA MET A 75 1.73 1.68 12.14
C MET A 75 0.85 0.48 11.83
N GLU A 76 -0.45 0.61 12.08
CA GLU A 76 -1.48 -0.39 11.78
C GLU A 76 -1.36 -0.88 10.33
N PRO A 77 -1.19 -2.20 10.08
CA PRO A 77 -1.32 -2.77 8.75
C PRO A 77 -2.75 -2.53 8.23
N SER A 78 -2.92 -1.69 7.22
CA SER A 78 -4.21 -1.51 6.56
C SER A 78 -4.20 -2.27 5.24
N TYR A 79 -4.73 -3.49 5.23
CA TYR A 79 -5.06 -4.21 3.99
C TYR A 79 -6.29 -3.63 3.30
N ILE A 80 -7.01 -2.78 4.01
CA ILE A 80 -8.27 -2.17 3.60
C ILE A 80 -8.00 -0.70 3.29
N ASP A 81 -8.33 -0.31 2.08
CA ASP A 81 -8.38 1.06 1.61
C ASP A 81 -9.47 1.83 2.35
N THR A 82 -9.42 3.16 2.29
CA THR A 82 -10.41 4.07 2.86
C THR A 82 -11.83 3.83 2.34
N ASP A 83 -11.97 3.22 1.16
CA ASP A 83 -13.25 2.80 0.57
C ASP A 83 -13.81 1.49 1.17
N GLY A 84 -13.09 0.85 2.10
CA GLY A 84 -13.51 -0.38 2.77
C GLY A 84 -13.17 -1.67 2.03
N SER A 85 -12.52 -1.59 0.86
CA SER A 85 -12.09 -2.76 0.08
C SER A 85 -10.58 -2.92 0.04
N ALA A 86 -10.09 -4.09 -0.39
CA ALA A 86 -8.66 -4.37 -0.41
C ALA A 86 -7.90 -3.48 -1.41
N TYR A 87 -6.63 -3.21 -1.13
CA TYR A 87 -5.71 -2.62 -2.10
C TYR A 87 -5.40 -3.63 -3.21
N ALA A 88 -5.31 -3.14 -4.45
CA ALA A 88 -5.03 -3.98 -5.61
C ALA A 88 -3.53 -4.28 -5.74
N TRP A 89 -3.21 -5.53 -6.09
CA TRP A 89 -1.87 -5.90 -6.52
C TRP A 89 -1.52 -5.23 -7.86
N PRO A 90 -0.33 -4.64 -8.01
CA PRO A 90 -0.03 -3.79 -9.16
C PRO A 90 0.27 -4.56 -10.46
N THR A 91 0.57 -5.86 -10.39
CA THR A 91 0.87 -6.71 -11.58
C THR A 91 0.09 -8.03 -11.52
N PRO A 92 -1.19 -8.06 -11.95
CA PRO A 92 -2.08 -9.23 -11.79
C PRO A 92 -1.56 -10.55 -12.38
N THR A 93 -0.63 -10.50 -13.34
CA THR A 93 -0.03 -11.66 -14.00
C THR A 93 1.27 -12.14 -13.34
N ILE A 94 1.85 -11.34 -12.43
CA ILE A 94 3.13 -11.63 -11.77
C ILE A 94 2.90 -11.67 -10.26
N ALA A 95 2.85 -12.88 -9.70
CA ALA A 95 2.75 -13.09 -8.26
C ALA A 95 4.13 -13.22 -7.58
N ARG A 96 5.19 -13.50 -8.34
CA ARG A 96 6.52 -13.79 -7.82
C ARG A 96 7.25 -12.52 -7.39
N ILE A 97 7.64 -12.48 -6.12
CA ILE A 97 8.51 -11.44 -5.55
C ILE A 97 9.96 -11.92 -5.64
N THR A 98 10.81 -11.13 -6.29
CA THR A 98 12.25 -11.41 -6.45
C THR A 98 13.11 -10.72 -5.41
N SER A 99 12.63 -9.62 -4.82
CA SER A 99 13.30 -8.94 -3.71
C SER A 99 12.28 -8.35 -2.75
N TYR A 100 12.51 -8.53 -1.45
CA TYR A 100 11.62 -8.05 -0.39
C TYR A 100 12.08 -6.72 0.19
N PHE A 101 11.19 -6.03 0.89
CA PHE A 101 11.47 -4.82 1.65
C PHE A 101 12.47 -5.08 2.78
N GLY A 102 13.37 -4.13 3.05
CA GLY A 102 14.33 -4.18 4.14
C GLY A 102 15.77 -4.43 3.68
N ARG A 103 16.61 -4.96 4.59
CA ARG A 103 18.05 -5.16 4.34
C ARG A 103 18.27 -6.18 3.23
N ARG A 104 19.07 -5.82 2.22
CA ARG A 104 19.53 -6.73 1.17
C ARG A 104 20.96 -6.41 0.73
N ASP A 105 21.55 -7.30 -0.04
CA ASP A 105 22.81 -7.08 -0.77
C ASP A 105 22.63 -7.65 -2.18
N ILE A 106 22.85 -6.81 -3.19
CA ILE A 106 22.70 -7.16 -4.61
C ILE A 106 24.05 -7.25 -5.35
N GLY A 107 25.15 -7.37 -4.61
CA GLY A 107 26.52 -7.47 -5.15
C GLY A 107 27.32 -6.16 -5.11
N GLU A 108 26.72 -5.09 -4.59
CA GLU A 108 27.37 -3.77 -4.41
C GLU A 108 27.49 -3.39 -2.92
N GLY A 109 27.17 -4.32 -2.02
CA GLY A 109 27.18 -4.12 -0.58
C GLY A 109 25.78 -4.01 0.01
N ALA A 110 25.73 -3.94 1.34
CA ALA A 110 24.49 -3.90 2.09
C ALA A 110 23.72 -2.59 1.86
N GLU A 111 22.46 -2.71 1.42
CA GLU A 111 21.54 -1.60 1.25
C GLU A 111 20.19 -1.87 1.94
N ILE A 112 19.37 -0.83 2.05
CA ILE A 112 17.98 -0.93 2.50
C ILE A 112 17.07 -0.78 1.28
N HIS A 113 16.38 -1.86 0.95
CA HIS A 113 15.38 -1.87 -0.10
C HIS A 113 14.07 -1.26 0.42
N LYS A 114 13.63 -0.17 -0.22
CA LYS A 114 12.46 0.63 0.20
C LYS A 114 11.12 0.10 -0.33
N GLY A 115 11.14 -1.02 -1.05
CA GLY A 115 9.96 -1.60 -1.70
C GLY A 115 10.05 -3.11 -1.88
N ILE A 116 9.28 -3.65 -2.81
CA ILE A 116 9.38 -5.03 -3.30
C ILE A 116 9.63 -5.03 -4.80
N ASP A 117 10.35 -6.05 -5.28
CA ASP A 117 10.61 -6.25 -6.70
C ASP A 117 9.82 -7.46 -7.19
N MET A 118 9.09 -7.31 -8.31
CA MET A 118 8.23 -8.35 -8.90
C MET A 118 8.69 -8.70 -10.31
N ALA A 119 9.01 -9.98 -10.54
CA ALA A 119 9.42 -10.51 -11.85
C ALA A 119 9.29 -12.03 -11.94
N ASP A 120 8.96 -12.52 -13.14
CA ASP A 120 8.79 -13.94 -13.46
C ASP A 120 9.60 -14.38 -14.70
N GLY A 121 10.86 -13.95 -14.75
CA GLY A 121 11.71 -14.12 -15.94
C GLY A 121 11.45 -13.04 -16.98
N ALA A 122 12.47 -12.69 -17.77
CA ALA A 122 12.42 -11.53 -18.66
C ALA A 122 11.22 -11.59 -19.63
N GLU A 123 11.04 -12.71 -20.34
CA GLU A 123 9.97 -12.88 -21.32
C GLU A 123 8.55 -12.72 -20.74
N ASN A 124 8.33 -13.14 -19.49
CA ASN A 124 7.03 -13.01 -18.83
C ASN A 124 6.84 -11.68 -18.10
N THR A 125 7.90 -10.87 -17.97
CA THR A 125 7.89 -9.64 -17.16
C THR A 125 7.86 -8.39 -18.02
N GLU A 126 8.59 -8.37 -19.12
CA GLU A 126 8.69 -7.19 -19.99
C GLU A 126 7.32 -6.75 -20.53
N LEU A 127 7.08 -5.45 -20.52
CA LEU A 127 5.88 -4.80 -21.07
C LEU A 127 4.55 -5.25 -20.44
N GLN A 128 4.59 -6.02 -19.35
CA GLN A 128 3.41 -6.38 -18.58
C GLN A 128 2.76 -5.12 -18.01
N PRO A 129 1.42 -5.06 -18.00
CA PRO A 129 0.69 -3.89 -17.53
C PRO A 129 0.83 -3.71 -16.02
N ILE A 130 0.95 -2.44 -15.60
CA ILE A 130 1.00 -2.02 -14.20
C ILE A 130 -0.28 -1.26 -13.86
N TYR A 131 -0.85 -1.55 -12.71
CA TYR A 131 -2.12 -0.98 -12.25
C TYR A 131 -1.98 -0.25 -10.91
N ALA A 132 -2.80 0.78 -10.73
CA ALA A 132 -2.89 1.55 -9.49
C ALA A 132 -3.42 0.69 -8.33
N MET A 133 -2.77 0.74 -7.16
CA MET A 133 -3.17 -0.05 -5.99
C MET A 133 -4.47 0.45 -5.34
N ALA A 134 -4.73 1.73 -5.48
CA ALA A 134 -5.89 2.46 -4.95
C ALA A 134 -6.21 3.64 -5.87
N ALA A 135 -7.38 4.25 -5.68
CA ALA A 135 -7.68 5.51 -6.32
C ALA A 135 -6.70 6.60 -5.83
N GLY A 136 -6.31 7.52 -6.71
CA GLY A 136 -5.32 8.53 -6.33
C GLY A 136 -5.02 9.54 -7.42
N LYS A 137 -4.11 10.47 -7.10
CA LYS A 137 -3.63 11.51 -8.00
C LYS A 137 -2.18 11.26 -8.40
N VAL A 138 -1.89 11.39 -9.70
CA VAL A 138 -0.53 11.27 -10.23
C VAL A 138 0.29 12.49 -9.83
N MET A 139 1.32 12.28 -9.00
CA MET A 139 2.24 13.32 -8.55
C MET A 139 3.51 13.38 -9.40
N ILE A 140 3.96 12.24 -9.90
CA ILE A 140 5.12 12.11 -10.80
C ILE A 140 4.77 11.10 -11.88
N ALA A 141 5.13 11.41 -13.13
CA ALA A 141 5.11 10.50 -14.26
C ALA A 141 6.27 10.87 -15.20
N GLY A 142 7.35 10.10 -15.18
CA GLY A 142 8.54 10.38 -16.00
C GLY A 142 9.84 9.87 -15.40
N ALA A 143 10.98 10.41 -15.85
CA ALA A 143 12.30 9.96 -15.43
C ALA A 143 12.66 10.44 -14.01
N ALA A 144 13.18 9.54 -13.18
CA ALA A 144 13.75 9.80 -11.88
C ALA A 144 15.03 8.98 -11.66
N VAL A 145 15.99 9.58 -10.95
CA VAL A 145 17.28 8.93 -10.62
C VAL A 145 17.00 7.66 -9.81
N GLY A 146 17.74 6.58 -10.08
CA GLY A 146 17.53 5.27 -9.45
C GLY A 146 16.35 4.48 -10.03
N TYR A 147 15.17 5.08 -10.16
CA TYR A 147 13.95 4.42 -10.62
C TYR A 147 13.83 4.26 -12.14
N GLY A 148 14.58 5.03 -12.93
CA GLY A 148 14.34 5.11 -14.38
C GLY A 148 13.02 5.82 -14.65
N GLN A 149 12.09 5.24 -15.41
CA GLN A 149 10.74 5.80 -15.50
C GLN A 149 9.93 5.40 -14.29
N VAL A 150 9.21 6.36 -13.72
CA VAL A 150 8.46 6.20 -12.48
C VAL A 150 7.08 6.82 -12.57
N VAL A 151 6.10 6.18 -11.93
CA VAL A 151 4.83 6.81 -11.54
C VAL A 151 4.77 6.88 -10.02
N ARG A 152 4.37 8.03 -9.48
CA ARG A 152 4.06 8.20 -8.05
C ARG A 152 2.62 8.66 -7.90
N LEU A 153 1.84 7.93 -7.10
CA LEU A 153 0.45 8.26 -6.79
C LEU A 153 0.33 8.70 -5.34
N GLU A 154 -0.42 9.77 -5.10
CA GLU A 154 -0.93 10.16 -3.79
C GLU A 154 -2.35 9.61 -3.61
N HIS A 155 -2.59 8.96 -2.48
CA HIS A 155 -3.86 8.34 -2.12
C HIS A 155 -4.38 8.95 -0.81
N ASP A 156 -5.62 8.63 -0.46
CA ASP A 156 -6.20 9.02 0.81
C ASP A 156 -5.45 8.39 2.00
N GLY A 157 -5.61 9.01 3.17
CA GLY A 157 -4.98 8.54 4.40
C GLY A 157 -3.45 8.68 4.40
N GLU A 158 -2.89 9.71 3.76
CA GLU A 158 -1.44 9.99 3.77
C GLU A 158 -0.58 8.85 3.19
N LEU A 159 -1.15 8.10 2.24
CA LEU A 159 -0.51 6.98 1.57
C LEU A 159 -0.01 7.41 0.19
N VAL A 160 1.18 6.95 -0.16
CA VAL A 160 1.79 7.16 -1.47
C VAL A 160 2.25 5.82 -2.01
N SER A 161 1.99 5.55 -3.28
CA SER A 161 2.57 4.41 -3.98
C SER A 161 3.54 4.86 -5.07
N ILE A 162 4.62 4.10 -5.27
CA ILE A 162 5.66 4.39 -6.25
C ILE A 162 5.88 3.13 -7.10
N TYR A 163 5.89 3.32 -8.41
CA TYR A 163 6.05 2.29 -9.43
C TYR A 163 7.28 2.65 -10.26
N GLY A 164 8.38 1.94 -10.09
CA GLY A 164 9.66 2.18 -10.77
C GLY A 164 9.96 1.17 -11.89
N HIS A 165 10.97 1.50 -12.70
CA HIS A 165 11.44 0.72 -13.85
C HIS A 165 10.37 0.52 -14.95
N LEU A 166 9.56 1.56 -15.19
CA LEU A 166 8.52 1.54 -16.21
C LEU A 166 9.09 1.64 -17.64
N ASP A 167 8.28 1.25 -18.61
CA ASP A 167 8.52 1.56 -20.02
C ASP A 167 8.48 3.08 -20.26
N TRP A 168 9.23 3.54 -21.26
CA TRP A 168 9.32 4.95 -21.63
C TRP A 168 8.00 5.52 -22.17
N ARG A 169 7.09 4.68 -22.65
CA ARG A 169 5.75 5.09 -23.07
C ARG A 169 4.84 5.24 -21.85
N MET A 170 4.87 6.43 -21.26
CA MET A 170 3.99 6.77 -20.14
C MET A 170 2.51 6.77 -20.56
N GLU A 171 1.67 6.10 -19.79
CA GLU A 171 0.21 6.02 -20.04
C GLU A 171 -0.59 7.03 -19.18
N VAL A 172 0.07 7.73 -18.27
CA VAL A 172 -0.50 8.78 -17.39
C VAL A 172 0.43 9.99 -17.31
N LYS A 173 -0.10 11.14 -16.88
CA LYS A 173 0.66 12.37 -16.65
C LYS A 173 0.35 13.00 -15.29
N VAL A 174 1.25 13.86 -14.81
CA VAL A 174 1.08 14.60 -13.55
C VAL A 174 -0.26 15.33 -13.54
N GLY A 175 -0.99 15.18 -12.43
CA GLY A 175 -2.32 15.75 -12.22
C GLY A 175 -3.49 14.86 -12.62
N ASP A 176 -3.28 13.76 -13.34
CA ASP A 176 -4.35 12.81 -13.64
C ASP A 176 -4.89 12.18 -12.34
N ILE A 177 -6.20 11.97 -12.28
CA ILE A 177 -6.87 11.18 -11.24
C ILE A 177 -7.07 9.77 -11.79
N VAL A 178 -6.63 8.76 -11.05
CA VAL A 178 -6.72 7.35 -11.43
C VAL A 178 -7.62 6.60 -10.47
N ALA A 179 -8.40 5.66 -10.99
CA ALA A 179 -9.17 4.73 -10.17
C ALA A 179 -8.28 3.56 -9.69
N LYS A 180 -8.69 2.89 -8.60
CA LYS A 180 -8.08 1.61 -8.21
C LYS A 180 -8.18 0.61 -9.36
N GLY A 181 -7.08 -0.10 -9.63
CA GLY A 181 -7.01 -1.06 -10.72
C GLY A 181 -6.98 -0.42 -12.12
N GLN A 182 -6.87 0.90 -12.23
CA GLN A 182 -6.61 1.56 -13.52
C GLN A 182 -5.18 1.27 -13.96
N ARG A 183 -4.99 0.96 -15.25
CA ARG A 183 -3.64 0.80 -15.82
C ARG A 183 -2.94 2.15 -15.86
N ILE A 184 -1.72 2.20 -15.34
CA ILE A 184 -0.91 3.42 -15.22
C ILE A 184 0.39 3.36 -16.03
N GLY A 185 0.72 2.21 -16.59
CA GLY A 185 1.91 2.02 -17.39
C GLY A 185 2.21 0.54 -17.61
N ARG A 186 3.46 0.27 -17.99
CA ARG A 186 3.98 -1.07 -18.24
C ARG A 186 5.38 -1.20 -17.65
N ILE A 187 5.77 -2.42 -17.32
CA ILE A 187 7.14 -2.72 -16.91
C ILE A 187 8.07 -2.48 -18.12
N GLY A 188 9.21 -1.85 -17.88
CA GLY A 188 10.21 -1.59 -18.91
C GLY A 188 10.81 -2.88 -19.49
N ALA A 189 11.20 -2.82 -20.75
CA ALA A 189 11.99 -3.88 -21.38
C ALA A 189 13.47 -3.74 -21.01
N GLY A 190 14.14 -4.87 -20.73
CA GLY A 190 15.54 -4.90 -20.32
C GLY A 190 15.83 -4.23 -18.97
N LYS A 191 16.99 -3.57 -18.87
CA LYS A 191 17.41 -2.81 -17.69
C LYS A 191 17.00 -1.36 -17.83
N VAL A 192 16.06 -0.91 -17.01
CA VAL A 192 15.64 0.49 -16.92
C VAL A 192 16.05 1.04 -15.56
N GLY A 193 16.74 2.19 -15.50
CA GLY A 193 17.26 2.74 -14.25
C GLY A 193 18.33 1.84 -13.59
N ARG A 194 18.42 1.87 -12.26
CA ARG A 194 19.31 0.98 -11.48
C ARG A 194 18.62 -0.37 -11.28
N SER A 195 18.74 -1.26 -12.27
CA SER A 195 18.12 -2.60 -12.25
C SER A 195 19.05 -3.69 -12.79
N THR A 196 18.85 -4.92 -12.31
CA THR A 196 19.59 -6.12 -12.78
C THR A 196 18.91 -6.81 -13.96
N GLY A 197 17.65 -6.46 -14.25
CA GLY A 197 16.84 -6.96 -15.37
C GLY A 197 15.40 -6.43 -15.27
N PRO A 198 14.48 -6.87 -16.15
CA PRO A 198 13.08 -6.46 -16.13
C PRO A 198 12.39 -6.86 -14.83
N HIS A 199 11.81 -5.89 -14.13
CA HIS A 199 10.97 -6.08 -12.95
C HIS A 199 10.17 -4.81 -12.66
N LEU A 200 9.10 -4.95 -11.90
CA LEU A 200 8.46 -3.79 -11.26
C LEU A 200 9.09 -3.60 -9.87
N HIS A 201 9.65 -2.42 -9.62
CA HIS A 201 9.96 -1.96 -8.27
C HIS A 201 8.74 -1.22 -7.71
N PHE A 202 8.22 -1.66 -6.57
CA PHE A 202 7.00 -1.11 -5.97
C PHE A 202 7.24 -0.70 -4.51
N GLU A 203 7.01 0.58 -4.20
CA GLU A 203 7.05 1.09 -2.83
C GLU A 203 5.66 1.54 -2.37
N VAL A 204 5.46 1.43 -1.06
CA VAL A 204 4.38 2.11 -0.35
C VAL A 204 5.02 3.00 0.71
N ARG A 205 4.54 4.25 0.82
CA ARG A 205 4.95 5.17 1.87
C ARG A 205 3.75 5.68 2.64
N LYS A 206 3.87 5.71 3.97
CA LYS A 206 2.87 6.27 4.88
C LYS A 206 3.50 7.46 5.58
N ARG A 207 2.87 8.64 5.49
CA ARG A 207 3.42 9.89 6.08
C ARG A 207 4.87 10.16 5.66
N GLY A 208 5.19 9.86 4.40
CA GLY A 208 6.52 10.04 3.82
C GLY A 208 7.54 8.94 4.12
N VAL A 209 7.26 8.02 5.04
CA VAL A 209 8.17 6.91 5.41
C VAL A 209 7.87 5.66 4.59
N ALA A 210 8.91 5.03 4.04
CA ALA A 210 8.76 3.75 3.35
C ALA A 210 8.35 2.64 4.33
N VAL A 211 7.30 1.91 3.98
CA VAL A 211 6.73 0.79 4.75
C VAL A 211 6.71 -0.46 3.88
N ASN A 212 6.57 -1.64 4.50
CA ASN A 212 6.54 -2.88 3.74
C ASN A 212 5.26 -2.93 2.86
N PRO A 213 5.38 -2.99 1.52
CA PRO A 213 4.22 -3.04 0.62
C PRO A 213 3.28 -4.23 0.89
N LEU A 214 3.81 -5.34 1.44
CA LEU A 214 3.03 -6.54 1.77
C LEU A 214 2.12 -6.38 2.99
N ASP A 215 2.16 -5.23 3.66
CA ASP A 215 1.19 -4.80 4.68
C ASP A 215 -0.06 -4.16 4.05
N TYR A 216 -0.03 -3.89 2.74
CA TYR A 216 -1.11 -3.21 2.00
C TYR A 216 -1.63 -4.07 0.86
N VAL A 217 -0.75 -4.62 0.02
CA VAL A 217 -1.12 -5.42 -1.16
C VAL A 217 -0.76 -6.89 -0.98
N LYS A 218 -1.48 -7.78 -1.69
CA LYS A 218 -1.25 -9.23 -1.68
C LYS A 218 -1.06 -9.75 -3.11
N PRO A 219 -0.07 -10.61 -3.38
CA PRO A 219 0.06 -11.27 -4.67
C PRO A 219 -1.25 -11.90 -5.18
N PRO A 220 -1.47 -11.96 -6.50
CA PRO A 220 -2.61 -12.66 -7.09
C PRO A 220 -2.56 -14.13 -6.69
N GLY A 221 -3.70 -14.67 -6.24
CA GLY A 221 -3.76 -16.02 -5.68
C GLY A 221 -3.19 -16.15 -4.26
N SER A 222 -2.68 -15.07 -3.66
CA SER A 222 -2.36 -14.98 -2.23
C SER A 222 -3.40 -14.18 -1.43
N GLU A 223 -4.53 -13.83 -2.06
CA GLU A 223 -5.75 -13.46 -1.33
C GLU A 223 -6.01 -14.55 -0.28
N PRO A 224 -6.23 -14.19 0.98
CA PRO A 224 -6.86 -15.11 1.92
C PRO A 224 -8.15 -15.60 1.27
N ASN A 225 -8.20 -16.86 0.86
CA ASN A 225 -9.43 -17.52 0.39
C ASN A 225 -10.44 -17.68 1.54
N VAL A 226 -10.50 -16.72 2.48
CA VAL A 226 -11.50 -16.66 3.53
C VAL A 226 -12.84 -16.46 2.82
N PRO A 227 -13.75 -17.44 2.90
CA PRO A 227 -15.05 -17.35 2.25
C PRO A 227 -15.78 -16.11 2.75
N LEU A 228 -16.62 -15.48 1.91
CA LEU A 228 -17.32 -14.24 2.23
C LEU A 228 -18.05 -14.30 3.59
N GLU A 229 -18.55 -15.48 3.96
CA GLU A 229 -19.22 -15.74 5.23
C GLU A 229 -18.31 -15.58 6.46
N LEU A 230 -16.99 -15.71 6.28
CA LEU A 230 -15.96 -15.61 7.31
C LEU A 230 -15.07 -14.37 7.11
N SER A 231 -15.28 -13.58 6.05
CA SER A 231 -14.53 -12.35 5.78
C SER A 231 -14.83 -11.28 6.81
N TYR A 232 -13.90 -10.33 6.96
CA TYR A 232 -14.01 -9.29 7.98
C TYR A 232 -15.32 -8.51 7.90
N ARG A 233 -15.92 -8.30 9.06
CA ARG A 233 -16.96 -7.31 9.29
C ARG A 233 -16.67 -6.60 10.62
N PRO A 234 -16.97 -5.29 10.72
CA PRO A 234 -16.76 -4.55 11.97
C PRO A 234 -17.54 -5.18 13.14
N LEU A 235 -16.89 -5.28 14.29
CA LEU A 235 -17.54 -5.69 15.54
C LEU A 235 -18.46 -4.58 16.07
N LYS A 236 -19.74 -4.85 16.35
CA LYS A 236 -20.58 -3.97 17.19
C LYS A 236 -20.27 -4.28 18.66
N THR A 237 -19.21 -3.66 19.14
CA THR A 237 -18.63 -3.88 20.48
C THR A 237 -19.68 -3.91 21.58
N GLU A 238 -20.66 -2.99 21.59
CA GLU A 238 -21.71 -2.94 22.62
C GLU A 238 -22.57 -4.20 22.63
N ALA A 239 -22.98 -4.69 21.47
CA ALA A 239 -23.83 -5.87 21.34
C ALA A 239 -23.08 -7.14 21.79
N VAL A 240 -21.85 -7.30 21.32
CA VAL A 240 -20.98 -8.43 21.68
C VAL A 240 -20.62 -8.39 23.16
N MET A 241 -20.32 -7.20 23.72
CA MET A 241 -20.09 -7.01 25.15
C MET A 241 -21.29 -7.45 25.99
N ARG A 242 -22.51 -7.02 25.63
CA ARG A 242 -23.74 -7.46 26.36
C ARG A 242 -23.84 -8.98 26.40
N TYR A 243 -23.57 -9.65 25.28
CA TYR A 243 -23.60 -11.10 25.22
C TYR A 243 -22.51 -11.74 26.09
N LEU A 244 -21.26 -11.29 26.01
CA LEU A 244 -20.14 -11.83 26.79
C LEU A 244 -20.31 -11.59 28.30
N VAL A 245 -20.84 -10.43 28.70
CA VAL A 245 -21.23 -10.14 30.09
C VAL A 245 -22.30 -11.13 30.56
N SER A 246 -23.31 -11.42 29.74
CA SER A 246 -24.35 -12.42 30.08
C SER A 246 -23.78 -13.83 30.31
N LYS A 247 -22.63 -14.14 29.70
CA LYS A 247 -21.89 -15.40 29.89
C LYS A 247 -20.89 -15.36 31.04
N LYS A 248 -20.75 -14.24 31.74
CA LYS A 248 -19.70 -14.00 32.75
C LYS A 248 -18.31 -14.30 32.16
N SER A 249 -18.11 -13.92 30.90
CA SER A 249 -16.87 -14.16 30.16
C SER A 249 -15.76 -13.23 30.63
N ALA A 250 -14.53 -13.74 30.72
CA ALA A 250 -13.34 -12.92 30.89
C ALA A 250 -12.96 -12.13 29.62
N LEU A 251 -13.56 -12.45 28.47
CA LEU A 251 -13.43 -11.67 27.23
C LEU A 251 -14.34 -10.43 27.21
N ALA A 252 -15.20 -10.25 28.21
CA ALA A 252 -16.08 -9.08 28.33
C ALA A 252 -15.29 -7.84 28.76
N ASP A 253 -14.31 -7.47 27.96
CA ASP A 253 -13.39 -6.35 28.15
C ASP A 253 -13.22 -5.63 26.80
N PRO A 254 -13.44 -4.30 26.74
CA PRO A 254 -13.41 -3.55 25.49
C PRO A 254 -12.03 -3.56 24.82
N ASP A 255 -10.94 -3.59 25.59
CA ASP A 255 -9.58 -3.60 25.04
C ASP A 255 -9.28 -4.96 24.40
N ILE A 256 -9.73 -6.05 25.04
CA ILE A 256 -9.64 -7.40 24.47
C ILE A 256 -10.43 -7.48 23.15
N LEU A 257 -11.65 -6.95 23.11
CA LEU A 257 -12.44 -6.95 21.89
C LEU A 257 -11.81 -6.11 20.78
N ALA A 258 -11.22 -4.97 21.11
CA ALA A 258 -10.48 -4.15 20.16
C ALA A 258 -9.26 -4.88 19.58
N MET A 259 -8.51 -5.62 20.41
CA MET A 259 -7.39 -6.47 19.95
C MET A 259 -7.87 -7.56 18.98
N ILE A 260 -9.02 -8.18 19.24
CA ILE A 260 -9.61 -9.21 18.38
C ILE A 260 -10.10 -8.62 17.06
N ASP A 261 -10.82 -7.49 17.10
CA ASP A 261 -11.29 -6.77 15.90
C ASP A 261 -10.11 -6.38 15.01
N LYS A 262 -9.06 -5.82 15.60
CA LYS A 262 -7.82 -5.46 14.91
C LYS A 262 -7.17 -6.68 14.24
N ALA A 263 -7.04 -7.80 14.95
CA ALA A 263 -6.46 -9.01 14.38
C ALA A 263 -7.31 -9.58 13.21
N GLY A 264 -8.63 -9.57 13.35
CA GLY A 264 -9.56 -9.97 12.30
C GLY A 264 -9.43 -9.08 11.06
N LYS A 265 -9.45 -7.76 11.25
CA LYS A 265 -9.28 -6.75 10.20
C LYS A 265 -7.96 -6.94 9.45
N ALA A 266 -6.88 -7.18 10.19
CA ALA A 266 -5.56 -7.40 9.62
C ALA A 266 -5.45 -8.66 8.76
N GLN A 267 -6.36 -9.62 8.83
CA GLN A 267 -6.31 -10.85 8.04
C GLN A 267 -7.54 -11.08 7.17
N ASN A 268 -8.43 -10.08 7.08
CA ASN A 268 -9.75 -10.22 6.47
C ASN A 268 -10.56 -11.42 7.03
N VAL A 269 -10.55 -11.57 8.36
CA VAL A 269 -11.31 -12.61 9.08
C VAL A 269 -12.30 -11.94 10.03
N ASP A 270 -13.53 -12.44 10.07
CA ASP A 270 -14.58 -11.95 10.94
C ASP A 270 -14.18 -12.10 12.43
N PRO A 271 -14.10 -11.00 13.21
CA PRO A 271 -13.77 -11.08 14.63
C PRO A 271 -14.84 -11.83 15.46
N HIS A 272 -16.10 -11.85 15.04
CA HIS A 272 -17.14 -12.68 15.67
C HIS A 272 -16.83 -14.16 15.52
N PHE A 273 -16.29 -14.56 14.36
CA PHE A 273 -15.90 -15.94 14.13
C PHE A 273 -14.73 -16.33 15.04
N LEU A 274 -13.76 -15.43 15.25
CA LEU A 274 -12.71 -15.62 16.26
C LEU A 274 -13.32 -15.80 17.66
N ILE A 275 -14.22 -14.92 18.10
CA ILE A 275 -14.86 -15.02 19.42
C ILE A 275 -15.68 -16.33 19.55
N ALA A 276 -16.33 -16.77 18.47
CA ALA A 276 -17.08 -18.02 18.44
C ALA A 276 -16.21 -19.26 18.65
N ILE A 277 -14.98 -19.27 18.11
CA ILE A 277 -14.02 -20.35 18.34
C ILE A 277 -13.69 -20.46 19.83
N THR A 278 -13.44 -19.34 20.50
CA THR A 278 -13.27 -19.33 21.95
C THR A 278 -14.52 -19.81 22.69
N GLY A 279 -15.70 -19.41 22.22
CA GLY A 279 -16.98 -19.90 22.73
C GLY A 279 -17.04 -21.43 22.74
N GLN A 280 -16.64 -22.05 21.63
CA GLN A 280 -16.64 -23.51 21.48
C GLN A 280 -15.56 -24.20 22.31
N GLU A 281 -14.34 -23.66 22.33
CA GLU A 281 -13.18 -24.28 22.96
C GLU A 281 -13.15 -24.08 24.48
N GLN A 282 -13.57 -22.91 24.95
CA GLN A 282 -13.40 -22.46 26.34
C GLN A 282 -14.70 -21.99 26.98
N SER A 283 -15.86 -22.21 26.35
CA SER A 283 -17.17 -21.70 26.85
C SER A 283 -17.13 -20.20 27.15
N PHE A 284 -16.46 -19.43 26.27
CA PHE A 284 -16.19 -18.00 26.46
C PHE A 284 -15.36 -17.67 27.70
N VAL A 285 -14.46 -18.55 28.14
CA VAL A 285 -13.51 -18.29 29.24
C VAL A 285 -14.21 -17.71 30.49
N PRO A 286 -15.00 -18.50 31.24
CA PRO A 286 -15.72 -17.99 32.41
C PRO A 286 -14.76 -17.33 33.42
N SER A 287 -15.08 -16.10 33.84
CA SER A 287 -14.19 -15.26 34.66
C SER A 287 -13.87 -15.84 36.04
N ASN A 288 -14.68 -16.78 36.53
CA ASN A 288 -14.48 -17.44 37.82
C ASN A 288 -13.53 -18.66 37.77
N LYS A 289 -13.00 -19.02 36.59
CA LYS A 289 -12.09 -20.17 36.45
C LYS A 289 -10.69 -19.83 36.98
N LYS A 290 -10.10 -20.78 37.70
CA LYS A 290 -8.68 -20.75 38.07
C LYS A 290 -7.88 -20.66 36.76
N HIS A 291 -7.14 -19.58 36.57
CA HIS A 291 -6.37 -19.24 35.35
C HIS A 291 -7.11 -18.49 34.22
N ALA A 292 -8.32 -17.95 34.43
CA ALA A 292 -9.01 -17.15 33.41
C ALA A 292 -8.13 -16.02 32.81
N THR A 293 -7.35 -15.32 33.65
CA THR A 293 -6.41 -14.26 33.24
C THR A 293 -5.24 -14.75 32.38
N LEU A 294 -4.88 -16.03 32.47
CA LEU A 294 -3.88 -16.63 31.58
C LEU A 294 -4.55 -17.12 30.29
N ILE A 295 -5.77 -17.65 30.38
CA ILE A 295 -6.49 -18.19 29.21
C ILE A 295 -6.86 -17.07 28.23
N ILE A 296 -7.21 -15.87 28.70
CA ILE A 296 -7.51 -14.73 27.81
C ILE A 296 -6.34 -14.30 26.92
N ARG A 297 -5.10 -14.69 27.25
CA ARG A 297 -3.91 -14.44 26.40
C ARG A 297 -3.88 -15.33 25.16
N ASN A 298 -4.52 -16.50 25.21
CA ASN A 298 -4.63 -17.41 24.09
C ASN A 298 -5.94 -18.23 24.17
N PRO A 299 -7.09 -17.57 23.96
CA PRO A 299 -8.39 -18.19 24.14
C PRO A 299 -8.78 -19.16 23.01
N TRP A 300 -8.00 -19.20 21.92
CA TRP A 300 -8.19 -20.09 20.76
C TRP A 300 -7.40 -21.40 20.85
N ASN A 301 -6.58 -21.57 21.89
CA ASN A 301 -5.71 -22.73 22.04
C ASN A 301 -4.84 -23.01 20.80
N VAL A 302 -4.28 -21.94 20.20
CA VAL A 302 -3.59 -22.01 18.91
C VAL A 302 -2.47 -23.07 18.92
N PHE A 303 -2.50 -24.03 17.98
CA PHE A 303 -1.58 -25.16 17.94
C PHE A 303 -0.10 -24.72 17.94
N GLY A 304 0.74 -25.35 18.76
CA GLY A 304 2.19 -25.05 18.86
C GLY A 304 2.58 -23.92 19.82
N CYS A 305 1.63 -23.13 20.35
CA CYS A 305 1.96 -22.08 21.32
C CYS A 305 2.31 -22.68 22.70
N TRP A 306 1.59 -23.72 23.17
CA TRP A 306 1.86 -24.36 24.45
C TRP A 306 3.12 -25.25 24.41
N CYS A 307 3.36 -25.92 23.28
CA CYS A 307 4.48 -26.85 23.10
C CYS A 307 5.85 -26.16 22.97
N SER A 308 5.89 -24.85 22.70
CA SER A 308 7.13 -24.07 22.57
C SER A 308 7.37 -23.10 23.73
N GLY A 309 6.57 -23.16 24.80
CA GLY A 309 6.63 -22.23 25.92
C GLY A 309 6.09 -20.81 25.62
N ARG A 310 5.89 -20.45 24.34
CA ARG A 310 5.47 -19.11 23.92
C ARG A 310 4.02 -18.76 24.28
N GLY A 311 3.12 -19.75 24.41
CA GLY A 311 1.69 -19.52 24.61
C GLY A 311 1.33 -18.80 25.91
N ALA A 312 2.19 -18.87 26.94
CA ALA A 312 2.02 -18.12 28.18
C ALA A 312 2.43 -16.63 28.08
N ASP A 313 3.27 -16.31 27.08
CA ASP A 313 3.92 -15.01 26.91
C ASP A 313 3.26 -14.15 25.81
N LEU A 314 2.41 -14.76 24.96
CA LEU A 314 1.68 -14.02 23.94
C LEU A 314 0.64 -13.08 24.57
N THR A 315 0.45 -11.95 23.92
CA THR A 315 -0.73 -11.10 24.12
C THR A 315 -1.95 -11.69 23.42
N THR A 316 -3.14 -11.24 23.82
CA THR A 316 -4.40 -11.64 23.17
C THR A 316 -4.44 -11.23 21.70
N GLU A 317 -3.86 -10.08 21.35
CA GLU A 317 -3.74 -9.62 19.96
C GLU A 317 -2.87 -10.56 19.12
N GLU A 318 -1.70 -10.95 19.62
CA GLU A 318 -0.80 -11.86 18.90
C GLU A 318 -1.44 -13.23 18.70
N SER A 319 -2.10 -13.79 19.72
CA SER A 319 -2.78 -15.08 19.59
C SER A 319 -3.99 -14.99 18.65
N ALA A 320 -4.77 -13.90 18.69
CA ALA A 320 -5.86 -13.64 17.75
C ALA A 320 -5.34 -13.57 16.31
N LEU A 321 -4.20 -12.90 16.10
CA LEU A 321 -3.57 -12.78 14.78
C LEU A 321 -3.11 -14.13 14.25
N ILE A 322 -2.56 -15.01 15.10
CA ILE A 322 -2.18 -16.37 14.67
C ILE A 322 -3.42 -17.22 14.37
N ALA A 323 -4.48 -17.11 15.17
CA ALA A 323 -5.76 -17.77 14.89
C ALA A 323 -6.33 -17.33 13.53
N ALA A 324 -6.35 -16.02 13.26
CA ALA A 324 -6.79 -15.46 12.00
C ALA A 324 -5.94 -15.95 10.82
N LYS A 325 -4.60 -15.91 10.93
CA LYS A 325 -3.68 -16.47 9.91
C LYS A 325 -3.92 -17.96 9.65
N THR A 326 -4.24 -18.73 10.70
CA THR A 326 -4.58 -20.14 10.57
C THR A 326 -5.87 -20.34 9.78
N ILE A 327 -6.91 -19.53 10.05
CA ILE A 327 -8.17 -19.57 9.29
C ILE A 327 -7.93 -19.23 7.82
N VAL A 328 -7.14 -18.19 7.54
CA VAL A 328 -6.72 -17.82 6.18
C VAL A 328 -6.08 -19.00 5.45
N LYS A 329 -5.08 -19.63 6.09
CA LYS A 329 -4.37 -20.79 5.53
C LYS A 329 -5.34 -21.94 5.22
N LEU A 330 -6.16 -22.31 6.19
CA LEU A 330 -7.06 -23.46 6.08
C LEU A 330 -8.24 -23.22 5.14
N SER A 331 -8.59 -21.96 4.87
CA SER A 331 -9.67 -21.64 3.95
C SER A 331 -9.31 -21.84 2.47
N GLN A 332 -8.02 -21.99 2.17
CA GLN A 332 -7.53 -22.24 0.80
C GLN A 332 -8.04 -23.57 0.24
N SER A 333 -8.12 -23.66 -1.10
CA SER A 333 -8.48 -24.87 -1.84
C SER A 333 -9.84 -25.47 -1.47
N ARG A 334 -10.73 -24.70 -0.82
CA ARG A 334 -12.08 -25.15 -0.47
C ARG A 334 -12.92 -25.42 -1.72
N PRO A 335 -13.51 -26.61 -1.88
CA PRO A 335 -14.49 -26.85 -2.93
C PRO A 335 -15.73 -25.97 -2.72
N ALA A 336 -16.26 -25.37 -3.80
CA ALA A 336 -17.33 -24.36 -3.73
C ALA A 336 -18.58 -24.81 -2.92
N LYS A 337 -18.92 -26.10 -3.00
CA LYS A 337 -20.11 -26.69 -2.33
C LYS A 337 -19.88 -27.09 -0.86
N VAL A 338 -18.65 -27.01 -0.37
CA VAL A 338 -18.30 -27.44 1.00
C VAL A 338 -18.46 -26.26 1.95
N ASP A 339 -19.12 -26.47 3.08
CA ASP A 339 -19.32 -25.43 4.09
C ASP A 339 -17.97 -24.85 4.57
N PRO A 340 -17.85 -23.51 4.67
CA PRO A 340 -16.59 -22.85 4.96
C PRO A 340 -16.03 -23.19 6.35
N VAL A 341 -16.88 -23.40 7.36
CA VAL A 341 -16.43 -23.72 8.73
C VAL A 341 -16.11 -25.21 8.84
N TYR A 342 -16.89 -26.07 8.19
CA TYR A 342 -16.57 -27.50 8.09
C TYR A 342 -15.22 -27.72 7.40
N TRP A 343 -14.92 -26.98 6.34
CA TRP A 343 -13.66 -27.11 5.61
C TRP A 343 -12.42 -26.91 6.49
N LEU A 344 -12.50 -26.05 7.51
CA LEU A 344 -11.42 -25.81 8.46
C LEU A 344 -11.06 -27.05 9.30
N VAL A 345 -11.97 -28.02 9.43
CA VAL A 345 -11.73 -29.26 10.18
C VAL A 345 -11.78 -30.51 9.30
N SER A 346 -11.95 -30.34 7.99
CA SER A 346 -11.99 -31.46 7.06
C SER A 346 -10.63 -32.16 7.01
N ARG A 347 -10.64 -33.49 7.05
CA ARG A 347 -9.44 -34.32 6.87
C ARG A 347 -8.99 -34.37 5.41
N GLU A 348 -9.83 -33.89 4.49
CA GLU A 348 -9.53 -33.77 3.07
C GLU A 348 -8.86 -32.43 2.73
N ASN A 349 -8.74 -31.51 3.70
CA ASN A 349 -8.12 -30.22 3.48
C ASN A 349 -6.58 -30.38 3.40
N PRO A 350 -5.95 -30.09 2.25
CA PRO A 350 -4.51 -30.31 2.06
C PRO A 350 -3.65 -29.37 2.92
N HIS A 351 -4.25 -28.31 3.49
CA HIS A 351 -3.57 -27.32 4.31
C HIS A 351 -3.57 -27.67 5.81
N GLY A 352 -4.19 -28.78 6.19
CA GLY A 352 -4.33 -29.27 7.56
C GLY A 352 -5.74 -29.09 8.10
N TYR A 353 -5.89 -29.09 9.42
CA TYR A 353 -7.17 -28.94 10.10
C TYR A 353 -6.99 -28.12 11.38
N TYR A 354 -8.02 -27.35 11.76
CA TYR A 354 -7.99 -26.43 12.89
C TYR A 354 -8.10 -27.14 14.24
N ALA A 355 -8.96 -28.17 14.31
CA ALA A 355 -9.26 -28.90 15.52
C ALA A 355 -9.32 -30.41 15.26
N GLU A 356 -8.87 -31.22 16.21
CA GLU A 356 -8.87 -32.69 16.08
C GLU A 356 -10.30 -33.26 16.03
N HIS A 357 -11.22 -32.67 16.80
CA HIS A 357 -12.59 -33.13 16.90
C HIS A 357 -13.40 -32.72 15.66
N THR A 358 -13.83 -33.69 14.85
CA THR A 358 -14.54 -33.46 13.57
C THR A 358 -15.90 -32.77 13.72
N GLY A 359 -16.51 -32.79 14.90
CA GLY A 359 -17.74 -32.05 15.22
C GLY A 359 -17.54 -30.61 15.69
N TRP A 360 -16.29 -30.12 15.81
CA TRP A 360 -15.96 -28.78 16.33
C TRP A 360 -16.71 -27.65 15.59
N TRP A 361 -16.78 -27.74 14.27
CA TRP A 361 -17.40 -26.73 13.41
C TRP A 361 -18.89 -26.48 13.72
N ILE A 362 -19.61 -27.49 14.23
CA ILE A 362 -21.04 -27.39 14.57
C ILE A 362 -21.23 -26.38 15.69
N GLY A 363 -20.43 -26.52 16.74
CA GLY A 363 -20.50 -25.65 17.91
C GLY A 363 -19.99 -24.24 17.61
N VAL A 364 -18.89 -24.12 16.84
CA VAL A 364 -18.41 -22.80 16.37
C VAL A 364 -19.48 -22.10 15.54
N LYS A 365 -20.11 -22.78 14.56
CA LYS A 365 -21.19 -22.18 13.76
C LYS A 365 -22.36 -21.72 14.63
N LYS A 366 -22.74 -22.50 15.65
CA LYS A 366 -23.80 -22.12 16.58
C LYS A 366 -23.44 -20.83 17.32
N PHE A 367 -22.26 -20.75 17.91
CA PHE A 367 -21.83 -19.56 18.65
C PHE A 367 -21.62 -18.35 17.74
N TYR A 368 -21.10 -18.57 16.53
CA TYR A 368 -20.94 -17.51 15.54
C TYR A 368 -22.28 -16.90 15.16
N ARG A 369 -23.30 -17.73 14.89
CA ARG A 369 -24.67 -17.24 14.65
C ARG A 369 -25.23 -16.44 15.82
N VAL A 370 -25.06 -16.93 17.06
CA VAL A 370 -25.54 -16.23 18.26
C VAL A 370 -24.91 -14.84 18.40
N LEU A 371 -23.61 -14.72 18.10
CA LEU A 371 -22.92 -13.42 18.13
C LEU A 371 -23.47 -12.47 17.07
N LEU A 372 -23.69 -12.95 15.84
CA LEU A 372 -24.29 -12.15 14.76
C LEU A 372 -25.74 -11.74 15.05
N GLU A 373 -26.55 -12.64 15.64
CA GLU A 373 -27.93 -12.34 16.03
C GLU A 373 -28.00 -11.30 17.16
N ALA A 374 -27.05 -11.35 18.11
CA ALA A 374 -26.96 -10.37 19.19
C ALA A 374 -26.73 -8.93 18.69
N GLU A 375 -26.20 -8.76 17.48
CA GLU A 375 -26.03 -7.47 16.82
C GLU A 375 -27.26 -6.98 16.04
N GLY A 376 -28.16 -7.89 15.70
CA GLY A 376 -29.36 -7.62 14.89
C GLY A 376 -30.58 -7.17 15.71
N GLY A 377 -30.52 -7.28 17.04
CA GLY A 377 -31.54 -6.83 17.99
C GLY A 377 -31.05 -5.74 18.91
#